data_AF-A0A2Z2KRQ7-F1
#
_entry.id   AF-A0A2Z2KRQ7-F1
#
_cell.length_a   1.000
_cell.length_b   1.000
_cell.length_c   1.000
_cell.angle_alpha   90.00
_cell.angle_beta   90.00
_cell.angle_gamma   90.00
#
_symmetry.space_group_name_H-M   'P 1'
#
loop_
_entity.id
_entity.type
_entity.pdbx_description
1 polymer ?
#
loop_
_entity_poly.entity_id
_entity_poly.type
_entity_poly.pdbx_seq_one_letter_code
_entity_poly.pdbx_strand_id
1 'polypeptide(L)'
;MASEVIKLLLRIQKLQPYEEDTYFSLMKLYSELGDDSGVQEQYELLMSSLCRDLEVPVSEFISTWYASWCRKKELRALQNL
;
A
#
# COMPACT_ATOMS: atom_id res chain seq x y z
N MET A 1 -7.47 15.88 9.02
CA MET A 1 -8.40 14.87 8.47
C MET A 1 -7.68 13.59 8.07
N ALA A 2 -6.69 13.62 7.15
CA ALA A 2 -5.97 12.41 6.72
C ALA A 2 -5.28 11.62 7.86
N SER A 3 -4.67 12.31 8.83
CA SER A 3 -3.99 11.66 9.97
C SER A 3 -4.91 10.76 10.81
N GLU A 4 -6.14 11.18 11.10
CA GLU A 4 -7.08 10.38 11.90
C GLU A 4 -7.60 9.16 11.13
N VAL A 5 -7.78 9.29 9.81
CA VAL A 5 -8.15 8.17 8.93
C VAL A 5 -7.02 7.14 8.90
N ILE A 6 -5.76 7.57 8.74
CA ILE A 6 -4.59 6.67 8.77
C ILE A 6 -4.52 5.92 10.09
N LYS A 7 -4.68 6.60 11.24
CA LYS A 7 -4.69 5.95 12.56
C LYS A 7 -5.80 4.91 12.69
N LEU A 8 -7.00 5.21 12.19
CA LEU A 8 -8.12 4.28 12.20
C LEU A 8 -7.84 3.05 11.35
N LEU A 9 -7.38 3.23 10.10
CA LEU A 9 -7.05 2.13 9.20
C LEU A 9 -5.93 1.23 9.77
N LEU A 10 -4.87 1.82 10.34
CA LEU A 10 -3.80 1.06 11.01
C LEU A 10 -4.33 0.25 12.20
N ARG A 11 -5.33 0.75 12.92
CA ARG A 11 -5.97 -0.01 14.01
C ARG A 11 -6.79 -1.17 13.47
N ILE A 12 -7.53 -0.99 12.37
CA ILE A 12 -8.31 -2.04 11.73
C ILE A 12 -7.37 -3.12 11.17
N GLN A 13 -6.31 -2.73 10.46
CA GLN A 13 -5.29 -3.63 9.92
C GLN A 13 -4.66 -4.53 11.01
N LYS A 14 -4.41 -3.98 12.21
CA LYS A 14 -3.92 -4.79 13.34
C LYS A 14 -4.93 -5.84 13.83
N LEU A 15 -6.23 -5.56 13.69
CA LEU A 15 -7.29 -6.51 14.04
C LEU A 15 -7.58 -7.50 12.90
N GLN A 16 -7.26 -7.11 11.67
CA GLN A 16 -7.55 -7.84 10.44
C GLN A 16 -6.32 -7.85 9.52
N PRO A 17 -5.22 -8.52 9.90
CA PRO A 17 -3.93 -8.42 9.21
C PRO A 17 -3.93 -9.06 7.83
N TYR A 18 -4.93 -9.87 7.50
CA TYR A 18 -5.07 -10.58 6.22
C TYR A 18 -6.10 -9.93 5.28
N GLU A 19 -6.72 -8.82 5.69
CA GLU A 19 -7.69 -8.10 4.87
C GLU A 19 -6.99 -7.04 4.02
N GLU A 20 -6.94 -7.28 2.70
CA GLU A 20 -6.19 -6.44 1.76
C GLU A 20 -6.68 -4.99 1.71
N ASP A 21 -7.98 -4.75 1.92
CA ASP A 21 -8.63 -3.44 1.81
C ASP A 21 -7.98 -2.38 2.68
N THR A 22 -7.51 -2.76 3.87
CA THR A 22 -6.88 -1.82 4.81
C THR A 22 -5.52 -1.36 4.33
N TYR A 23 -4.68 -2.29 3.86
CA TYR A 23 -3.39 -2.01 3.24
C TYR A 23 -3.56 -1.15 1.99
N PHE A 24 -4.49 -1.53 1.11
CA PHE A 24 -4.72 -0.82 -0.13
C PHE A 24 -5.23 0.60 0.10
N SER A 25 -6.14 0.79 1.07
CA SER A 25 -6.62 2.12 1.47
C SER A 25 -5.47 3.00 1.98
N LEU A 26 -4.56 2.45 2.79
CA LEU A 26 -3.38 3.17 3.26
C LEU A 26 -2.42 3.51 2.11
N MET A 27 -2.16 2.58 1.19
CA MET A 27 -1.34 2.82 -0.01
C MET A 27 -1.91 3.97 -0.86
N LYS A 28 -3.22 4.01 -1.06
CA LYS A 28 -3.90 5.08 -1.79
C LYS A 28 -3.74 6.43 -1.08
N LEU A 29 -3.94 6.47 0.23
CA LEU A 29 -3.78 7.68 1.03
C LEU A 29 -2.34 8.20 1.03
N TYR A 30 -1.35 7.32 1.24
CA TYR A 30 0.05 7.71 1.19
C TYR A 30 0.45 8.24 -0.19
N SER A 31 -0.04 7.60 -1.26
CA SER A 31 0.18 8.10 -2.63
C SER A 31 -0.42 9.50 -2.85
N GLU A 32 -1.58 9.81 -2.28
CA GLU A 32 -2.23 11.13 -2.39
C GLU A 32 -1.49 12.20 -1.58
N LEU A 33 -0.86 11.80 -0.47
CA LEU A 33 -0.03 12.67 0.37
C LEU A 33 1.39 12.88 -0.17
N GLY A 34 1.77 12.19 -1.25
CA GLY A 34 3.14 12.21 -1.79
C GLY A 34 4.15 11.44 -0.94
N ASP A 35 3.67 10.60 -0.01
CA ASP A 35 4.50 9.73 0.83
C ASP A 35 4.78 8.42 0.09
N ASP A 36 5.77 8.45 -0.80
CA ASP A 36 6.13 7.26 -1.59
C ASP A 36 6.65 6.11 -0.69
N SER A 37 7.29 6.41 0.44
CA SER A 37 7.73 5.40 1.42
C SER A 37 6.55 4.64 2.01
N GLY A 38 5.52 5.36 2.46
CA GLY A 38 4.33 4.76 3.04
C GLY A 38 3.60 3.82 2.07
N VAL A 39 3.59 4.13 0.77
CA VAL A 39 3.03 3.21 -0.25
C VAL A 39 3.82 1.91 -0.32
N GLN A 40 5.15 1.99 -0.36
CA GLN A 40 6.03 0.83 -0.49
C GLN A 40 5.96 -0.05 0.76
N GLU A 41 6.06 0.56 1.95
CA GLU A 41 5.97 -0.15 3.23
C GLU A 41 4.65 -0.93 3.37
N GLN A 42 3.51 -0.33 2.98
CA GLN A 42 2.22 -1.01 3.07
C GLN A 42 2.11 -2.19 2.10
N TYR A 43 2.65 -2.07 0.89
CA TYR A 43 2.66 -3.20 -0.06
C TYR A 43 3.57 -4.34 0.42
N GLU A 44 4.72 -4.02 1.02
CA GLU A 44 5.62 -5.03 1.60
C GLU A 44 4.98 -5.75 2.80
N LEU A 45 4.28 -5.02 3.67
CA LEU A 45 3.54 -5.62 4.77
C LEU A 45 2.43 -6.54 4.26
N LEU A 46 1.67 -6.11 3.25
CA LEU A 46 0.61 -6.92 2.63
C LEU A 46 1.17 -8.22 2.04
N MET A 47 2.27 -8.12 1.27
CA MET A 47 2.98 -9.28 0.73
C MET A 47 3.48 -10.21 1.83
N SER A 48 3.95 -9.68 2.96
CA SER A 48 4.36 -10.52 4.09
C SER A 48 3.15 -11.24 4.69
N SER A 49 2.07 -10.53 4.99
CA SER A 49 0.90 -11.08 5.65
C SER A 49 0.16 -12.11 4.81
N LEU A 50 0.10 -11.96 3.48
CA LEU A 50 -0.55 -12.95 2.62
C LEU A 50 0.40 -14.03 2.13
N CYS A 51 1.54 -13.66 1.56
CA CYS A 51 2.39 -14.64 0.88
C CYS A 51 3.26 -15.44 1.84
N ARG A 52 3.69 -14.86 2.98
CA ARG A 52 4.51 -15.59 3.95
C ARG A 52 3.66 -16.28 5.01
N ASP A 53 2.67 -15.60 5.55
CA ASP A 53 1.90 -16.15 6.68
C ASP A 53 0.79 -17.10 6.22
N LEU A 54 0.19 -16.86 5.04
CA LEU A 54 -0.93 -17.66 4.52
C LEU A 54 -0.61 -18.44 3.25
N GLU A 55 0.57 -18.23 2.64
CA GLU A 55 0.92 -18.78 1.32
C GLU A 55 -0.08 -18.41 0.20
N VAL A 56 -0.78 -17.27 0.36
CA VAL A 56 -1.75 -16.74 -0.60
C VAL A 56 -1.13 -15.54 -1.31
N PRO A 57 -1.23 -15.44 -2.65
CA PRO A 57 -0.76 -14.26 -3.37
C PRO A 57 -1.65 -13.05 -3.09
N VAL A 58 -1.06 -11.85 -3.12
CA VAL A 58 -1.83 -10.60 -3.16
C VAL A 58 -2.71 -10.57 -4.41
N SER A 59 -3.92 -10.03 -4.30
CA SER A 59 -4.84 -9.97 -5.43
C SER A 59 -4.23 -9.25 -6.63
N GLU A 60 -4.63 -9.71 -7.82
CA GLU A 60 -4.17 -9.16 -9.09
C GLU A 60 -4.49 -7.66 -9.21
N PHE A 61 -5.64 -7.25 -8.68
CA PHE A 61 -6.07 -5.86 -8.67
C PHE A 61 -5.06 -4.96 -7.95
N ILE A 62 -4.66 -5.32 -6.73
CA ILE A 62 -3.73 -4.52 -5.92
C ILE A 62 -2.31 -4.59 -6.49
N SER A 63 -1.87 -5.78 -6.90
CA SER A 63 -0.57 -5.97 -7.55
C SER A 63 -0.42 -5.11 -8.82
N THR A 64 -1.47 -5.05 -9.64
CA THR A 64 -1.52 -4.23 -10.85
C THR A 64 -1.51 -2.73 -10.55
N TRP A 65 -2.23 -2.32 -9.50
CA TRP A 65 -2.21 -0.93 -9.04
C TRP A 65 -0.81 -0.53 -8.59
N TYR A 66 -0.16 -1.34 -7.76
CA TYR A 66 1.18 -1.06 -7.24
C TYR A 66 2.22 -0.98 -8.36
N ALA A 67 2.22 -1.93 -9.31
CA ALA A 67 3.10 -1.89 -10.47
C ALA A 67 2.90 -0.62 -11.32
N SER A 68 1.65 -0.18 -11.48
CA SER A 68 1.33 1.06 -12.20
C SER A 68 1.77 2.31 -11.44
N TRP A 69 1.67 2.29 -10.12
CA TRP A 69 2.15 3.36 -9.26
C TRP A 69 3.69 3.48 -9.31
N CYS A 70 4.43 2.37 -9.25
CA CYS A 70 5.91 2.37 -9.39
C CYS A 70 6.36 3.02 -10.71
N ARG A 71 5.74 2.64 -11.83
CA ARG A 71 6.04 3.25 -13.14
C ARG A 71 5.81 4.77 -13.14
N LYS A 72 4.72 5.24 -12.52
CA LYS A 72 4.46 6.68 -12.38
C LYS A 72 5.51 7.38 -11.51
N LYS A 73 5.95 6.75 -10.42
CA LYS A 73 7.03 7.26 -9.56
C LYS A 73 8.35 7.40 -10.33
N GLU A 74 8.75 6.38 -11.08
CA GLU A 74 9.96 6.42 -11.91
C GLU A 74 9.91 7.53 -12.96
N LEU A 75 8.77 7.67 -13.65
CA LEU A 75 8.58 8.75 -14.62
C LEU A 75 8.68 10.14 -13.96
N ARG A 76 8.09 10.34 -12.78
CA ARG A 76 8.23 11.58 -12.00
C ARG A 76 9.70 11.84 -11.65
N ALA A 77 10.46 10.82 -11.25
CA ALA A 77 11.87 10.96 -10.93
C ALA A 77 12.71 11.37 -12.15
N LEU A 78 12.43 10.80 -13.33
CA LEU A 78 13.12 11.13 -14.58
C LEU A 78 12.78 12.53 -15.12
N GLN A 79 11.58 13.03 -14.85
CA GLN A 79 11.15 14.37 -15.28
C GLN A 79 11.68 15.50 -14.38
N ASN A 80 12.17 15.16 -13.18
CA ASN A 80 12.73 16.10 -12.22
C ASN A 80 14.27 16.12 -12.23
N LEU A 81 14.90 15.45 -13.20
CA LEU A 81 16.34 15.47 -13.50
C LEU A 81 16.63 16.40 -14.68
#